data_AF-A0A0B6ZY68-F1
#
_entry.id   AF-A0A0B6ZY68-F1
#
_cell.length_a   1.000
_cell.length_b   1.000
_cell.length_c   1.000
_cell.angle_alpha   90.00
_cell.angle_beta   90.00
_cell.angle_gamma   90.00
#
_symmetry.space_group_name_H-M   'P 1'
#
loop_
_entity.id
_entity.type
_entity.pdbx_description
1 polymer ?
#
loop_
_entity_poly.entity_id
_entity_poly.type
_entity_poly.pdbx_seq_one_letter_code
_entity_poly.pdbx_strand_id
1 'polypeptide(L)'
;LNANFTLAIRVTQINRYDPIFSTEVYTWIINEDASLGTAAGRVTAADKDPGLFGSLRYSIESNQNFQINPLTGVVNLTSVLEYSIAKSYSLVVMATDNAGINSRNGFALVVINVHDMNNHAPVFPNTSVEMTVSENFQVGTVFQIVFAEDLDSGDNG
;
A
#
# COMPACT_ATOMS: atom_id res chain seq x y z
N LEU A 1 59.11 -43.06 19.62
CA LEU A 1 57.81 -42.59 20.14
C LEU A 1 57.29 -41.56 19.17
N ASN A 2 56.32 -41.93 18.33
CA ASN A 2 55.64 -40.96 17.47
C ASN A 2 54.37 -40.53 18.19
N ALA A 3 54.22 -39.22 18.40
CA ALA A 3 53.01 -38.64 18.97
C ALA A 3 52.25 -37.95 17.84
N ASN A 4 51.00 -38.35 17.65
CA ASN A 4 50.08 -37.79 16.68
C ASN A 4 49.07 -36.94 17.45
N PHE A 5 48.97 -35.67 17.08
CA PHE A 5 47.99 -34.72 17.61
C PHE A 5 46.95 -34.41 16.53
N THR A 6 45.67 -34.47 16.88
CA THR A 6 44.59 -34.12 15.95
C THR A 6 44.07 -32.73 16.28
N LEU A 7 44.27 -31.78 15.36
CA LEU A 7 43.71 -30.44 15.45
C LEU A 7 42.33 -30.41 14.80
N ALA A 8 41.29 -30.12 15.60
CA ALA A 8 39.95 -29.88 15.07
C ALA A 8 39.76 -28.37 14.83
N ILE A 9 39.80 -27.96 13.56
CA ILE A 9 39.42 -26.59 13.15
C ILE A 9 37.92 -26.58 12.87
N ARG A 10 37.16 -25.72 13.56
CA ARG A 10 35.74 -25.50 13.28
C ARG A 10 35.57 -24.14 12.63
N VAL A 11 35.04 -24.13 11.41
CA VAL A 11 34.67 -22.89 10.70
C VAL A 11 33.24 -22.56 11.10
N THR A 12 33.04 -21.42 11.76
CA THR A 12 31.71 -20.91 12.10
C THR A 12 31.18 -20.06 10.96
N GLN A 13 29.90 -20.20 10.63
CA GLN A 13 29.24 -19.32 9.67
C GLN A 13 29.09 -17.91 10.25
N ILE A 14 29.17 -16.91 9.39
CA ILE A 14 28.93 -15.50 9.71
C ILE A 14 27.79 -15.00 8.83
N ASN A 15 27.04 -14.02 9.31
CA ASN A 15 26.06 -13.30 8.52
C ASN A 15 26.78 -12.30 7.60
N ARG A 16 26.78 -12.54 6.28
CA ARG A 16 27.66 -11.89 5.30
C ARG A 16 26.91 -11.00 4.31
N TYR A 17 25.73 -11.44 3.89
CA TYR A 17 24.93 -10.78 2.88
C TYR A 17 23.78 -10.04 3.55
N ASP A 18 23.32 -8.98 2.89
CA ASP A 18 22.14 -8.25 3.34
C ASP A 18 20.92 -8.82 2.60
N PRO A 19 19.73 -8.77 3.21
CA PRO A 19 18.49 -9.05 2.50
C PRO A 19 18.31 -8.10 1.31
N ILE A 20 18.00 -8.63 0.13
CA ILE A 20 17.81 -7.84 -1.10
C ILE A 20 16.40 -8.07 -1.64
N PHE A 21 15.64 -7.00 -1.80
CA PHE A 21 14.34 -7.04 -2.47
C PHE A 21 14.48 -7.27 -3.98
N SER A 22 13.47 -7.91 -4.57
CA SER A 22 13.43 -8.16 -6.02
C SER A 22 13.36 -6.87 -6.86
N THR A 23 12.91 -5.78 -6.26
CA THR A 23 12.87 -4.42 -6.81
C THR A 23 13.00 -3.41 -5.68
N GLU A 24 13.57 -2.24 -5.98
CA GLU A 24 13.68 -1.11 -5.06
C GLU A 24 12.33 -0.42 -4.82
N VAL A 25 11.43 -0.46 -5.81
CA VAL A 25 10.09 0.16 -5.75
C VAL A 25 9.03 -0.82 -6.23
N TYR A 26 7.99 -0.99 -5.42
CA TYR A 26 6.75 -1.68 -5.80
C TYR A 26 5.64 -0.65 -5.99
N THR A 27 4.82 -0.81 -7.02
CA THR A 27 3.66 0.05 -7.26
C THR A 27 2.42 -0.81 -7.42
N TRP A 28 1.43 -0.58 -6.56
CA TRP A 28 0.16 -1.29 -6.56
C TRP A 28 -1.00 -0.32 -6.55
N ILE A 29 -2.18 -0.85 -6.84
CA ILE A 29 -3.44 -0.12 -6.83
C ILE A 29 -4.41 -0.88 -5.91
N ILE A 30 -5.14 -0.14 -5.09
CA ILE A 30 -6.23 -0.67 -4.29
C ILE A 30 -7.42 0.28 -4.39
N ASN A 31 -8.63 -0.26 -4.50
CA ASN A 31 -9.83 0.56 -4.54
C ASN A 31 -10.10 1.17 -3.16
N GLU A 32 -10.71 2.35 -3.12
CA GLU A 32 -11.07 2.97 -1.85
C GLU A 32 -12.13 2.17 -1.07
N ASP A 33 -13.03 1.48 -1.79
CA ASP A 33 -14.08 0.63 -1.23
C ASP A 33 -13.60 -0.77 -0.80
N ALA A 34 -12.29 -1.03 -0.87
CA ALA A 34 -11.72 -2.32 -0.52
C ALA A 34 -11.96 -2.67 0.95
N SER A 35 -12.46 -3.88 1.20
CA SER A 35 -12.70 -4.38 2.55
C SER A 35 -11.42 -4.52 3.37
N LEU A 36 -11.52 -4.37 4.69
CA LEU A 36 -10.39 -4.59 5.60
C LEU A 36 -9.83 -6.01 5.46
N GLY A 37 -8.51 -6.13 5.46
CA GLY A 37 -7.81 -7.39 5.22
C GLY A 37 -7.53 -7.69 3.75
N THR A 38 -8.05 -6.90 2.81
CA THR A 38 -7.72 -7.03 1.39
C THR A 38 -6.22 -6.88 1.17
N ALA A 39 -5.63 -7.79 0.38
CA ALA A 39 -4.22 -7.74 0.04
C ALA A 39 -3.97 -6.71 -1.07
N ALA A 40 -3.16 -5.69 -0.79
CA ALA A 40 -2.72 -4.72 -1.80
C ALA A 40 -1.65 -5.33 -2.72
N GLY A 41 -0.81 -6.20 -2.18
CA GLY A 41 0.25 -6.86 -2.93
C GLY A 41 1.21 -7.62 -2.04
N ARG A 42 2.33 -8.07 -2.61
CA ARG A 42 3.35 -8.84 -1.92
C ARG A 42 4.75 -8.39 -2.34
N VAL A 43 5.57 -8.05 -1.36
CA VAL A 43 7.01 -7.85 -1.58
C VAL A 43 7.75 -9.18 -1.52
N THR A 44 8.90 -9.26 -2.18
CA THR A 44 9.79 -10.42 -2.08
C THR A 44 11.22 -9.96 -1.90
N ALA A 45 11.88 -10.46 -0.88
CA ALA A 45 13.31 -10.33 -0.65
C ALA A 45 13.99 -11.69 -0.54
N ALA A 46 15.29 -11.73 -0.80
CA ALA A 46 16.12 -12.91 -0.66
C ALA A 46 17.44 -12.53 0.00
N ASP A 47 17.96 -13.46 0.79
CA ASP A 47 19.28 -13.38 1.39
C ASP A 47 20.07 -14.63 0.97
N LYS A 48 21.36 -14.43 0.69
CA LYS A 48 22.25 -15.49 0.19
C LYS A 48 22.86 -16.33 1.29
N ASP A 49 22.72 -15.92 2.55
CA ASP A 49 23.22 -16.71 3.68
C ASP A 49 22.35 -17.95 3.95
N PRO A 50 22.93 -19.05 4.46
CA PRO A 50 22.19 -20.27 4.74
C PRO A 50 21.49 -20.23 6.10
N GLY A 51 20.41 -21.01 6.24
CA GLY A 51 19.73 -21.24 7.51
C GLY A 51 19.10 -19.98 8.10
N LEU A 52 19.32 -19.73 9.39
CA LEU A 52 18.72 -18.58 10.08
C LEU A 52 19.22 -17.23 9.54
N PHE A 53 20.47 -17.17 9.08
CA PHE A 53 21.05 -15.94 8.53
C PHE A 53 20.46 -15.57 7.16
N GLY A 54 19.83 -16.53 6.45
CA GLY A 54 19.05 -16.24 5.25
C GLY A 54 17.54 -16.15 5.47
N SER A 55 17.07 -16.39 6.70
CA SER A 55 15.65 -16.46 7.02
C SER A 55 15.12 -15.08 7.32
N LEU A 56 14.20 -14.59 6.48
CA LEU A 56 13.73 -13.20 6.54
C LEU A 56 12.43 -13.04 7.34
N ARG A 57 12.32 -11.88 8.00
CA ARG A 57 11.06 -11.32 8.48
C ARG A 57 10.81 -9.94 7.90
N TYR A 58 9.57 -9.69 7.52
CA TYR A 58 9.14 -8.42 6.94
C TYR A 58 8.44 -7.51 7.95
N SER A 59 8.63 -6.20 7.82
CA SER A 59 7.95 -5.16 8.61
C SER A 59 7.76 -3.89 7.79
N ILE A 60 6.77 -3.06 8.14
CA ILE A 60 6.59 -1.72 7.58
C ILE A 60 7.06 -0.71 8.62
N GLU A 61 7.87 0.27 8.20
CA GLU A 61 8.21 1.40 9.06
C GLU A 61 7.02 2.34 9.21
N SER A 62 6.59 2.58 10.45
CA SER A 62 5.65 3.64 10.86
C SER A 62 4.44 3.86 9.92
N ASN A 63 3.46 2.96 9.98
CA ASN A 63 2.22 3.05 9.20
C ASN A 63 1.00 2.58 10.00
N GLN A 64 -0.18 3.13 9.69
CA GLN A 64 -1.45 2.80 10.35
C GLN A 64 -2.46 2.13 9.41
N ASN A 65 -2.39 2.42 8.11
CA ASN A 65 -3.40 1.98 7.13
C ASN A 65 -3.17 0.57 6.58
N PHE A 66 -1.96 0.03 6.74
CA PHE A 66 -1.55 -1.27 6.22
C PHE A 66 -0.71 -2.04 7.23
N GLN A 67 -0.82 -3.36 7.17
CA GLN A 67 0.05 -4.30 7.87
C GLN A 67 0.75 -5.21 6.87
N ILE A 68 1.93 -5.72 7.23
CA ILE A 68 2.62 -6.73 6.44
C ILE A 68 2.68 -8.04 7.21
N ASN A 69 2.41 -9.15 6.52
CA ASN A 69 2.63 -10.46 7.09
C ASN A 69 4.15 -10.71 7.18
N PRO A 70 4.70 -10.94 8.38
CA PRO A 70 6.14 -10.99 8.58
C PRO A 70 6.81 -12.20 7.92
N LEU A 71 6.07 -13.24 7.53
CA LEU A 71 6.63 -14.43 6.91
C LEU A 71 6.46 -14.45 5.38
N THR A 72 5.35 -13.90 4.89
CA THR A 72 5.02 -13.97 3.46
C THR A 72 5.35 -12.69 2.71
N GLY A 73 5.47 -11.54 3.38
CA GLY A 73 5.65 -10.24 2.73
C GLY A 73 4.37 -9.68 2.10
N VAL A 74 3.21 -10.29 2.36
CA VAL A 74 1.91 -9.80 1.87
C VAL A 74 1.50 -8.56 2.68
N VAL A 75 1.18 -7.47 1.98
CA VAL A 75 0.71 -6.21 2.57
C VAL A 75 -0.82 -6.16 2.48
N ASN A 76 -1.49 -6.05 3.62
CA ASN A 76 -2.94 -6.04 3.75
C ASN A 76 -3.44 -4.71 4.30
N LEU A 77 -4.62 -4.31 3.85
CA LEU A 77 -5.33 -3.13 4.33
C LEU A 77 -5.84 -3.32 5.76
N THR A 78 -5.65 -2.34 6.63
CA THR A 78 -6.12 -2.35 8.04
C THR A 78 -6.99 -1.15 8.41
N SER A 79 -7.18 -0.20 7.49
CA SER A 79 -8.04 0.96 7.70
C SER A 79 -8.83 1.25 6.43
N VAL A 80 -10.01 1.84 6.58
CA VAL A 80 -10.81 2.29 5.44
C VAL A 80 -10.02 3.33 4.65
N LEU A 81 -10.12 3.25 3.34
CA LEU A 81 -9.51 4.20 2.42
C LEU A 81 -10.57 5.17 1.93
N GLU A 82 -10.15 6.41 1.70
CA GLU A 82 -10.99 7.48 1.17
C GLU A 82 -10.15 8.21 0.14
N TYR A 83 -10.49 8.10 -1.14
CA TYR A 83 -9.70 8.69 -2.23
C TYR A 83 -9.59 10.21 -2.07
N SER A 84 -10.66 10.84 -1.58
CA SER A 84 -10.73 12.27 -1.27
C SER A 84 -9.74 12.72 -0.18
N ILE A 85 -9.35 11.82 0.74
CA ILE A 85 -8.40 12.11 1.83
C ILE A 85 -6.97 11.84 1.38
N ALA A 86 -6.72 10.69 0.77
CA ALA A 86 -5.38 10.28 0.35
C ALA A 86 -5.43 9.46 -0.94
N LYS A 87 -4.81 10.00 -1.99
CA LYS A 87 -4.73 9.35 -3.31
C LYS A 87 -3.64 8.29 -3.40
N SER A 88 -2.66 8.32 -2.49
CA SER A 88 -1.55 7.38 -2.48
C SER A 88 -0.88 7.27 -1.12
N TYR A 89 -0.31 6.11 -0.83
CA TYR A 89 0.49 5.83 0.36
C TYR A 89 1.89 5.36 -0.06
N SER A 90 2.91 5.88 0.63
CA SER A 90 4.31 5.47 0.46
C SER A 90 4.79 4.77 1.72
N LEU A 91 5.05 3.48 1.63
CA LEU A 91 5.48 2.64 2.73
C LEU A 91 6.94 2.23 2.56
N VAL A 92 7.76 2.39 3.61
CA VAL A 92 9.09 1.79 3.65
C VAL A 92 8.96 0.41 4.25
N VAL A 93 9.25 -0.61 3.45
CA VAL A 93 9.23 -2.01 3.89
C VAL A 93 10.64 -2.47 4.15
N MET A 94 10.84 -3.08 5.32
CA MET A 94 12.10 -3.66 5.75
C MET A 94 12.00 -5.20 5.72
N ALA A 95 13.06 -5.84 5.25
CA ALA A 95 13.30 -7.27 5.43
C ALA A 95 14.53 -7.44 6.33
N THR A 96 14.41 -8.20 7.41
CA THR A 96 15.48 -8.44 8.38
C THR A 96 15.77 -9.92 8.46
N ASP A 97 17.04 -10.31 8.38
CA ASP A 97 17.43 -11.69 8.64
C ASP A 97 17.33 -12.06 10.13
N ASN A 98 17.57 -13.33 10.47
CA ASN A 98 17.44 -13.81 11.84
C ASN A 98 18.80 -14.14 12.50
N ALA A 99 19.76 -13.22 12.41
CA ALA A 99 21.08 -13.35 13.06
C ALA A 99 21.18 -12.71 14.47
N GLY A 100 20.06 -12.30 15.07
CA GLY A 100 20.01 -11.70 16.41
C GLY A 100 20.65 -10.30 16.42
N ILE A 101 21.67 -10.09 17.24
CA ILE A 101 22.36 -8.79 17.33
C ILE A 101 23.11 -8.41 16.04
N ASN A 102 23.44 -9.40 15.20
CA ASN A 102 24.14 -9.20 13.92
C ASN A 102 23.18 -9.24 12.73
N SER A 103 21.87 -9.05 12.95
CA SER A 103 20.89 -9.06 11.86
C SER A 103 21.13 -7.89 10.92
N ARG A 104 20.99 -8.16 9.64
CA ARG A 104 21.10 -7.18 8.56
C ARG A 104 19.72 -6.93 7.98
N ASN A 105 19.59 -5.75 7.35
CA ASN A 105 18.32 -5.25 6.85
C ASN A 105 18.44 -4.88 5.38
N GLY A 106 17.41 -5.22 4.62
CA GLY A 106 17.12 -4.65 3.31
C GLY A 106 15.90 -3.74 3.39
N PHE A 107 15.80 -2.79 2.47
CA PHE A 107 14.67 -1.86 2.39
C PHE A 107 14.13 -1.76 0.96
N ALA A 108 12.83 -1.54 0.83
CA ALA A 108 12.17 -1.22 -0.43
C ALA A 108 11.03 -0.22 -0.19
N LEU A 109 10.76 0.60 -1.21
CA LEU A 109 9.62 1.50 -1.21
C LEU A 109 8.41 0.79 -1.83
N VAL A 110 7.25 0.90 -1.19
CA VAL A 110 5.97 0.44 -1.73
C VAL A 110 5.06 1.64 -1.89
N VAL A 111 4.65 1.93 -3.12
CA VAL A 111 3.68 2.97 -3.46
C VAL A 111 2.34 2.30 -3.75
N ILE A 112 1.34 2.61 -2.93
CA ILE A 112 -0.02 2.11 -3.08
C ILE A 112 -0.88 3.28 -3.53
N ASN A 113 -1.37 3.24 -4.77
CA ASN A 113 -2.31 4.24 -5.28
C ASN A 113 -3.73 3.81 -4.95
N VAL A 114 -4.53 4.75 -4.48
CA VAL A 114 -5.95 4.54 -4.24
C VAL A 114 -6.69 4.81 -5.55
N HIS A 115 -7.56 3.88 -5.95
CA HIS A 115 -8.44 4.05 -7.09
C HIS A 115 -9.80 4.56 -6.63
N ASP A 116 -10.20 5.69 -7.20
CA ASP A 116 -11.51 6.33 -7.01
C ASP A 116 -12.61 5.43 -7.59
N MET A 117 -13.66 5.21 -6.82
CA MET A 117 -14.80 4.39 -7.20
C MET A 117 -16.02 5.29 -7.27
N ASN A 118 -16.81 5.21 -8.35
CA ASN A 118 -18.07 5.95 -8.44
C ASN A 118 -19.08 5.41 -7.40
N ASN A 119 -19.06 6.01 -6.22
CA ASN A 119 -19.86 5.61 -5.07
C ASN A 119 -20.65 6.77 -4.46
N HIS A 120 -20.45 7.98 -4.98
CA HIS A 120 -21.32 9.13 -4.76
C HIS A 120 -22.16 9.35 -6.02
N ALA A 121 -23.43 9.72 -5.83
CA ALA A 121 -24.30 10.09 -6.93
C ALA A 121 -24.44 11.61 -6.96
N PRO A 122 -24.65 12.24 -8.12
CA PRO A 122 -24.80 13.68 -8.19
C PRO A 122 -25.99 14.15 -7.36
N VAL A 123 -25.76 15.11 -6.47
CA VAL A 123 -26.78 15.66 -5.58
C VAL A 123 -27.12 17.08 -6.03
N PHE A 124 -28.41 17.37 -6.17
CA PHE A 124 -28.88 18.75 -6.31
C PHE A 124 -28.89 19.42 -4.93
N PRO A 125 -28.21 20.57 -4.73
CA PRO A 125 -28.21 21.26 -3.44
C PRO A 125 -29.62 21.70 -3.00
N ASN A 126 -30.50 21.96 -3.97
CA ASN A 126 -31.88 22.36 -3.73
C ASN A 126 -32.84 21.23 -4.18
N THR A 127 -33.65 20.74 -3.25
CA THR A 127 -34.63 19.65 -3.51
C THR A 127 -35.90 20.13 -4.22
N SER A 128 -36.18 21.42 -4.19
CA SER A 128 -37.28 22.06 -4.91
C SER A 128 -36.93 23.50 -5.25
N VAL A 129 -37.25 23.93 -6.46
CA VAL A 129 -37.25 25.36 -6.81
C VAL A 129 -38.60 25.71 -7.40
N GLU A 130 -39.26 26.68 -6.78
CA GLU A 130 -40.48 27.27 -7.30
C GLU A 130 -40.14 28.51 -8.12
N MET A 131 -40.76 28.63 -9.28
CA MET A 131 -40.61 29.79 -10.16
C MET A 131 -41.95 30.16 -10.79
N THR A 132 -42.20 31.46 -10.85
CA THR A 132 -43.35 32.03 -11.57
C THR A 132 -42.86 32.62 -12.88
N VAL A 133 -43.47 32.21 -13.99
CA VAL A 133 -43.16 32.70 -15.34
C VAL A 133 -44.38 33.39 -15.97
N SER A 134 -44.13 34.42 -16.76
CA SER A 134 -45.14 35.20 -17.49
C SER A 134 -45.53 34.50 -18.78
N GLU A 135 -46.79 34.62 -19.19
CA GLU A 135 -47.28 33.99 -20.43
C GLU A 135 -46.66 34.57 -21.70
N ASN A 136 -46.16 35.81 -21.65
CA ASN A 136 -45.64 36.53 -22.82
C ASN A 136 -44.16 36.23 -23.14
N PHE A 137 -43.60 35.13 -22.62
CA PHE A 137 -42.19 34.82 -22.81
C PHE A 137 -41.88 34.30 -24.22
N GLN A 138 -40.69 34.68 -24.69
CA GLN A 138 -40.20 34.33 -26.02
C GLN A 138 -39.64 32.90 -26.02
N VAL A 139 -39.92 32.15 -27.09
CA VAL A 139 -39.40 30.80 -27.30
C VAL A 139 -37.87 30.79 -27.23
N GLY A 140 -37.31 29.89 -26.42
CA GLY A 140 -35.86 29.78 -26.19
C GLY A 140 -35.34 30.54 -24.98
N THR A 141 -36.21 31.21 -24.21
CA THR A 141 -35.82 31.80 -22.92
C THR A 141 -35.47 30.70 -21.92
N VAL A 142 -34.25 30.74 -21.36
CA VAL A 142 -33.83 29.84 -20.27
C VAL A 142 -34.28 30.43 -18.95
N PHE A 143 -35.12 29.70 -18.22
CA PHE A 143 -35.72 30.17 -16.97
C PHE A 143 -34.89 29.80 -15.74
N GLN A 144 -34.32 28.60 -15.76
CA GLN A 144 -33.56 28.08 -14.65
C GLN A 144 -32.38 27.24 -15.14
N ILE A 145 -31.28 27.36 -14.42
CA ILE A 145 -30.13 26.46 -14.50
C ILE A 145 -30.03 25.80 -13.12
N VAL A 146 -30.02 24.48 -13.11
CA VAL A 146 -29.76 23.68 -11.91
C VAL A 146 -28.36 23.08 -12.04
N PHE A 147 -27.68 22.97 -10.91
CA PHE A 147 -26.37 22.33 -10.82
C PHE A 147 -26.51 21.15 -9.86
N ALA A 148 -25.88 20.04 -10.21
CA ALA A 148 -25.66 18.90 -9.32
C ALA A 148 -24.18 18.87 -8.96
N GLU A 149 -23.88 18.43 -7.75
CA GLU A 149 -22.52 18.24 -7.24
C GLU A 149 -22.30 16.75 -6.98
N ASP A 150 -21.19 16.22 -7.44
CA ASP A 150 -20.73 14.86 -7.16
C ASP A 150 -19.38 14.94 -6.42
N LEU A 151 -19.17 14.03 -5.47
CA LEU A 151 -17.97 14.01 -4.62
C LEU A 151 -16.84 13.14 -5.20
N ASP A 152 -17.14 12.34 -6.21
CA ASP A 152 -16.15 11.51 -6.90
C ASP A 152 -15.28 12.35 -7.86
N SER A 153 -14.24 11.75 -8.43
CA SER A 153 -13.25 12.46 -9.24
C SER A 153 -13.26 12.07 -10.73
N GLY A 154 -13.00 13.05 -11.60
CA GLY A 154 -12.83 12.79 -13.04
C GLY A 154 -14.15 12.41 -13.70
N ASP A 155 -14.17 11.33 -14.49
CA ASP A 155 -15.41 10.86 -15.13
C ASP A 155 -16.43 10.31 -14.12
N ASN A 156 -16.03 10.09 -12.86
CA ASN A 156 -16.91 9.59 -11.81
C ASN A 156 -17.78 10.69 -11.15
N GLY A 157 -17.41 11.97 -11.25
CA GLY A 157 -18.15 13.09 -10.66
C GLY A 157 -18.44 14.23 -11.64
#